data_AF-A0A1A0N4F8-F1
#
_entry.id   AF-A0A1A0N4F8-F1
#
_cell.length_a   1.000
_cell.length_b   1.000
_cell.length_c   1.000
_cell.angle_alpha   90.00
_cell.angle_beta   90.00
_cell.angle_gamma   90.00
#
_symmetry.space_group_name_H-M   'P 1'
#
loop_
_entity.id
_entity.type
_entity.pdbx_description
1 polymer ?
#
loop_
_entity_poly.entity_id
_entity_poly.type
_entity_poly.pdbx_seq_one_letter_code
_entity_poly.pdbx_strand_id
1 'polypeptide(L)'
;MDAAIVHAAMAEAEQTGTPVAQLSLDRIAKRAGMSRSTVYRRVRNREALNDAVRVAGGDPGSRVGVRDRAIAAAAELIVGDGVGALTLEGVARRVGCAVTSLYSAFGGREGLLAAVFEEHAPLPVVEHLLETDPKRFSDFEIGVRGIYTAVFDTVADDTAVLGALFAEILAKPDGIGMQFFRDRILPRITATIGGWLQGQIDAGHC
;
A
#
# COMPACT_ATOMS: atom_id res chain seq x y z
N MET A 1 29.84 3.65 9.66
CA MET A 1 28.93 4.65 10.29
C MET A 1 29.45 4.90 11.70
N ASP A 2 29.27 6.11 12.26
CA ASP A 2 29.65 6.40 13.64
C ASP A 2 28.78 5.58 14.63
N ALA A 3 29.42 4.79 15.50
CA ALA A 3 28.74 3.91 16.45
C ALA A 3 27.83 4.69 17.42
N ALA A 4 28.21 5.91 17.79
CA ALA A 4 27.39 6.75 18.67
C ALA A 4 26.07 7.18 18.01
N ILE A 5 26.05 7.40 16.70
CA ILE A 5 24.82 7.75 15.95
C ILE A 5 23.90 6.53 15.85
N VAL A 6 24.45 5.33 15.63
CA VAL A 6 23.67 4.09 15.52
C VAL A 6 23.05 3.72 16.87
N HIS A 7 23.82 3.75 17.95
CA HIS A 7 23.29 3.50 19.30
C HIS A 7 22.23 4.53 19.71
N ALA A 8 22.44 5.81 19.41
CA ALA A 8 21.43 6.84 19.66
C ALA A 8 20.16 6.60 18.85
N ALA A 9 20.27 6.21 17.59
CA ALA A 9 19.10 5.91 16.78
C ALA A 9 18.29 4.73 17.33
N MET A 10 18.96 3.64 17.70
CA MET A 10 18.32 2.46 18.29
C MET A 10 17.67 2.77 19.64
N ALA A 11 18.37 3.48 20.53
CA ALA A 11 17.85 3.84 21.84
C ALA A 11 16.66 4.84 21.78
N GLU A 12 16.65 5.76 20.81
CA GLU A 12 15.49 6.63 20.57
C GLU A 12 14.30 5.82 20.03
N ALA A 13 14.54 4.86 19.14
CA ALA A 13 13.49 4.01 18.59
C ALA A 13 12.83 3.15 19.66
N GLU A 14 13.63 2.52 20.52
CA GLU A 14 13.14 1.72 21.65
C GLU A 14 12.34 2.57 22.64
N GLN A 15 12.83 3.77 22.99
CA GLN A 15 12.11 4.64 23.92
C GLN A 15 10.79 5.19 23.38
N THR A 16 10.68 5.39 22.07
CA THR A 16 9.51 6.04 21.45
C THR A 16 8.57 5.07 20.74
N GLY A 17 8.95 3.79 20.62
CA GLY A 17 8.24 2.81 19.77
C GLY A 17 8.23 3.18 18.29
N THR A 18 9.02 4.17 17.85
CA THR A 18 9.08 4.63 16.46
C THR A 18 10.25 3.95 15.75
N PRO A 19 10.05 3.32 14.57
CA PRO A 19 11.15 2.70 13.83
C PRO A 19 12.29 3.70 13.53
N VAL A 20 13.54 3.24 13.59
CA VAL A 20 14.71 4.08 13.28
C VAL A 20 14.58 4.74 11.91
N ALA A 21 14.07 3.99 10.94
CA ALA A 21 13.83 4.47 9.60
C ALA A 21 12.89 5.69 9.57
N GLN A 22 12.01 5.87 10.55
CA GLN A 22 11.08 6.99 10.67
C GLN A 22 11.60 8.18 11.50
N LEU A 23 12.61 7.97 12.36
CA LEU A 23 13.19 9.03 13.20
C LEU A 23 13.79 10.18 12.38
N SER A 24 13.66 11.41 12.89
CA SER A 24 14.36 12.56 12.33
C SER A 24 15.84 12.55 12.74
N LEU A 25 16.72 13.03 11.85
CA LEU A 25 18.15 13.16 12.18
C LEU A 25 18.38 14.14 13.34
N ASP A 26 17.46 15.07 13.55
CA ASP A 26 17.49 16.02 14.67
C ASP A 26 17.28 15.34 16.02
N ARG A 27 16.31 14.42 16.10
CA ARG A 27 16.08 13.62 17.32
C ARG A 27 17.29 12.73 17.62
N ILE A 28 17.82 12.08 16.58
CA ILE A 28 19.03 11.25 16.70
C ILE A 28 20.21 12.09 17.17
N ALA A 29 20.41 13.29 16.61
CA ALA A 29 21.49 14.21 17.02
C ALA A 29 21.35 14.64 18.48
N LYS A 30 20.13 15.01 18.90
CA LYS A 30 19.83 15.38 20.28
C LYS A 30 20.17 14.23 21.24
N ARG A 31 19.77 13.00 20.92
CA ARG A 31 20.10 11.83 21.75
C ARG A 31 21.59 11.49 21.75
N ALA A 32 22.25 11.61 20.60
CA ALA A 32 23.68 11.36 20.48
C ALA A 32 24.56 12.41 21.19
N GLY A 33 23.96 13.49 21.74
CA GLY A 33 24.71 14.63 22.28
C GLY A 33 25.53 15.37 21.22
N MET A 34 25.13 15.25 19.94
CA MET A 34 25.86 15.80 18.81
C MET A 34 25.11 17.00 18.21
N SER A 35 25.87 17.92 17.61
CA SER A 35 25.25 18.98 16.82
C SER A 35 24.54 18.40 15.58
N ARG A 36 23.46 19.05 15.14
CA ARG A 36 22.76 18.70 13.90
C ARG A 36 23.74 18.63 12.71
N SER A 37 24.59 19.63 12.55
CA SER A 37 25.59 19.67 11.48
C SER A 37 26.55 18.48 11.51
N THR A 38 26.94 17.99 12.69
CA THR A 38 27.83 16.83 12.82
C THR A 38 27.13 15.55 12.36
N VAL A 39 25.88 15.33 12.77
CA VAL A 39 25.11 14.15 12.36
C VAL A 39 24.80 14.17 10.88
N TYR A 40 24.32 15.30 10.34
CA TYR A 40 24.02 15.43 8.91
C TYR A 40 25.25 15.22 8.03
N ARG A 41 26.45 15.61 8.48
CA ARG A 41 27.70 15.36 7.76
C ARG A 41 28.15 13.89 7.84
N ARG A 42 27.89 13.21 8.96
CA ARG A 42 28.33 11.82 9.19
C ARG A 42 27.36 10.79 8.63
N VAL A 43 26.08 11.10 8.56
CA VAL A 43 25.04 10.26 7.95
C VAL A 43 25.01 10.56 6.45
N ARG A 44 25.65 9.68 5.64
CA ARG A 44 25.73 9.85 4.18
C ARG A 44 24.36 9.94 3.52
N ASN A 45 23.49 8.99 3.85
CA ASN A 45 22.09 8.94 3.43
C ASN A 45 21.32 8.07 4.43
N ARG A 46 19.99 8.00 4.26
CA ARG A 46 19.12 7.22 5.16
C ARG A 46 19.39 5.72 5.07
N GLU A 47 19.65 5.20 3.88
CA GLU A 47 19.89 3.78 3.65
C GLU A 47 21.13 3.30 4.38
N ALA A 48 22.24 4.05 4.29
CA ALA A 48 23.46 3.76 5.02
C ALA A 48 23.24 3.72 6.54
N LEU A 49 22.36 4.58 7.08
CA LEU A 49 21.99 4.54 8.51
C LEU A 49 21.22 3.26 8.84
N ASN A 50 20.25 2.88 8.02
CA ASN A 50 19.50 1.64 8.20
C ASN A 50 20.42 0.41 8.09
N ASP A 51 21.34 0.38 7.14
CA ASP A 51 22.35 -0.68 7.00
C ASP A 51 23.23 -0.78 8.23
N ALA A 52 23.69 0.35 8.75
CA ALA A 52 24.51 0.39 9.97
C ALA A 52 23.75 -0.11 11.21
N VAL A 53 22.45 0.14 11.30
CA VAL A 53 21.59 -0.40 12.36
C VAL A 53 21.46 -1.92 12.22
N ARG A 54 21.27 -2.45 11.01
CA ARG A 54 21.25 -3.91 10.77
C ARG A 54 22.58 -4.57 11.14
N VAL A 55 23.71 -3.94 10.79
CA VAL A 55 25.05 -4.43 11.17
C VAL A 55 25.25 -4.43 12.69
N ALA A 56 24.65 -3.47 13.40
CA ALA A 56 24.65 -3.42 14.86
C ALA A 56 23.62 -4.38 15.52
N GLY A 57 22.92 -5.20 14.74
CA GLY A 57 21.94 -6.17 15.23
C GLY A 57 20.57 -5.60 15.56
N GLY A 58 20.29 -4.35 15.19
CA GLY A 58 18.97 -3.74 15.33
C GLY A 58 18.12 -3.90 14.06
N ASP A 59 16.80 -3.90 14.21
CA ASP A 59 15.89 -3.71 13.08
C ASP A 59 15.63 -2.20 12.90
N PRO A 60 16.08 -1.58 11.80
CA PRO A 60 15.75 -0.18 11.54
C PRO A 60 14.25 0.04 11.27
N GLY A 61 13.50 -1.02 10.97
CA GLY A 61 12.17 -0.99 10.40
C GLY A 61 12.16 -0.36 9.00
N SER A 62 10.97 -0.29 8.40
CA SER A 62 10.78 0.39 7.12
C SER A 62 10.31 1.82 7.36
N ARG A 63 10.92 2.76 6.63
CA ARG A 63 10.31 4.07 6.45
C ARG A 63 9.22 3.85 5.41
N VAL A 64 8.00 3.59 5.86
CA VAL A 64 6.82 3.54 4.99
C VAL A 64 6.89 4.77 4.09
N GLY A 65 6.93 4.60 2.77
CA GLY A 65 7.18 5.69 1.82
C GLY A 65 6.12 6.79 1.96
N VAL A 66 6.36 7.99 1.42
CA VAL A 66 5.26 8.98 1.29
C VAL A 66 4.09 8.36 0.52
N ARG A 67 4.40 7.51 -0.47
CA ARG A 67 3.43 6.71 -1.23
C ARG A 67 2.60 5.82 -0.30
N ASP A 68 3.24 4.89 0.39
CA ASP A 68 2.53 3.89 1.21
C ASP A 68 1.76 4.56 2.38
N ARG A 69 2.33 5.60 3.00
CA ARG A 69 1.60 6.39 4.02
C ARG A 69 0.38 7.09 3.44
N ALA A 70 0.46 7.55 2.19
CA ALA A 70 -0.67 8.17 1.51
C ALA A 70 -1.74 7.15 1.13
N ILE A 71 -1.37 5.91 0.79
CA ILE A 71 -2.33 4.83 0.54
C ILE A 71 -3.06 4.47 1.84
N ALA A 72 -2.34 4.25 2.93
CA ALA A 72 -2.94 3.98 4.25
C ALA A 72 -3.86 5.13 4.70
N ALA A 73 -3.40 6.39 4.59
CA ALA A 73 -4.22 7.55 4.92
C ALA A 73 -5.46 7.70 4.01
N ALA A 74 -5.35 7.33 2.73
CA ALA A 74 -6.48 7.32 1.81
C ALA A 74 -7.49 6.22 2.15
N ALA A 75 -7.02 5.02 2.51
CA ALA A 75 -7.87 3.92 2.98
C ALA A 75 -8.67 4.34 4.22
N GLU A 76 -8.02 4.95 5.22
CA GLU A 76 -8.71 5.48 6.41
C GLU A 76 -9.79 6.52 6.06
N LEU A 77 -9.51 7.44 5.13
CA LEU A 77 -10.48 8.45 4.68
C LEU A 77 -11.66 7.82 3.93
N ILE A 78 -11.40 6.81 3.10
CA ILE A 78 -12.46 6.09 2.37
C ILE A 78 -13.37 5.36 3.36
N VAL A 79 -12.81 4.71 4.38
CA VAL A 79 -13.58 4.01 5.41
C VAL A 79 -14.42 4.96 6.25
N GLY A 80 -13.86 6.11 6.65
CA GLY A 80 -14.55 7.06 7.52
C GLY A 80 -15.58 7.94 6.80
N ASP A 81 -15.18 8.53 5.68
CA ASP A 81 -15.91 9.62 5.02
C ASP A 81 -16.41 9.23 3.61
N GLY A 82 -16.13 8.02 3.17
CA GLY A 82 -16.50 7.50 1.85
C GLY A 82 -15.56 7.95 0.73
N VAL A 83 -15.68 7.27 -0.42
CA VAL A 83 -14.83 7.51 -1.60
C VAL A 83 -14.90 8.96 -2.09
N GLY A 84 -16.08 9.57 -2.01
CA GLY A 84 -16.35 10.95 -2.40
C GLY A 84 -15.47 11.99 -1.69
N ALA A 85 -15.06 11.73 -0.44
CA ALA A 85 -14.24 12.64 0.37
C ALA A 85 -12.73 12.58 0.06
N LEU A 86 -12.27 11.58 -0.69
CA LEU A 86 -10.86 11.40 -1.01
C LEU A 86 -10.32 12.58 -1.86
N THR A 87 -9.35 13.33 -1.33
CA THR A 87 -8.66 14.41 -2.04
C THR A 87 -7.15 14.32 -1.80
N LEU A 88 -6.34 14.70 -2.79
CA LEU A 88 -4.87 14.72 -2.58
C LEU A 88 -4.50 15.73 -1.51
N GLU A 89 -5.20 16.86 -1.42
CA GLU A 89 -4.97 17.91 -0.43
C GLU A 89 -5.29 17.41 0.99
N GLY A 90 -6.39 16.66 1.15
CA GLY A 90 -6.76 16.03 2.42
C GLY A 90 -5.73 15.00 2.87
N VAL A 91 -5.29 14.14 1.94
CA VAL A 91 -4.28 13.11 2.20
C VAL A 91 -2.91 13.73 2.50
N ALA A 92 -2.48 14.74 1.73
CA ALA A 92 -1.22 15.44 1.93
C ALA A 92 -1.14 16.09 3.32
N ARG A 93 -2.25 16.69 3.75
CA ARG A 93 -2.36 17.26 5.10
C ARG A 93 -2.24 16.20 6.19
N ARG A 94 -2.89 15.04 6.01
CA ARG A 94 -2.85 13.92 6.96
C ARG A 94 -1.46 13.28 7.04
N VAL A 95 -0.77 13.15 5.91
CA VAL A 95 0.57 12.53 5.80
C VAL A 95 1.70 13.52 6.10
N GLY A 96 1.41 14.83 6.14
CA GLY A 96 2.40 15.88 6.37
C GLY A 96 3.37 16.06 5.20
N CYS A 97 2.90 15.94 3.96
CA CYS A 97 3.71 16.13 2.75
C CYS A 97 3.15 17.24 1.86
N ALA A 98 3.95 17.68 0.88
CA ALA A 98 3.47 18.61 -0.14
C ALA A 98 2.49 17.89 -1.09
N VAL A 99 1.40 18.55 -1.47
CA VAL A 99 0.42 18.01 -2.42
C VAL A 99 1.09 17.66 -3.76
N THR A 100 2.08 18.44 -4.19
CA THR A 100 2.89 18.16 -5.38
C THR A 100 3.59 16.81 -5.31
N SER A 101 4.02 16.37 -4.12
CA SER A 101 4.59 15.03 -3.94
C SER A 101 3.57 13.92 -4.20
N LEU A 102 2.30 14.13 -3.86
CA LEU A 102 1.24 13.16 -4.14
C LEU A 102 0.83 13.18 -5.61
N TYR A 103 0.75 14.35 -6.25
CA TYR A 103 0.55 14.44 -7.70
C TYR A 103 1.67 13.71 -8.45
N SER A 104 2.93 13.88 -8.07
CA SER A 104 4.04 13.15 -8.68
C SER A 104 4.00 11.64 -8.41
N ALA A 105 3.52 11.22 -7.24
CA ALA A 105 3.48 9.81 -6.86
C ALA A 105 2.31 9.03 -7.48
N PHE A 106 1.17 9.68 -7.68
CA PHE A 106 -0.09 9.03 -8.06
C PHE A 106 -0.69 9.56 -9.36
N GLY A 107 -0.21 10.67 -9.91
CA GLY A 107 -0.80 11.29 -11.11
C GLY A 107 -2.18 11.91 -10.89
N GLY A 108 -2.72 11.87 -9.68
CA GLY A 108 -4.03 12.43 -9.34
C GLY A 108 -4.81 11.56 -8.35
N ARG A 109 -6.08 11.95 -8.12
CA ARG A 109 -6.98 11.27 -7.18
C ARG A 109 -7.30 9.86 -7.63
N GLU A 110 -7.55 9.66 -8.92
CA GLU A 110 -7.83 8.34 -9.49
C GLU A 110 -6.65 7.38 -9.36
N GLY A 111 -5.42 7.86 -9.53
CA GLY A 111 -4.24 7.02 -9.34
C GLY A 111 -3.99 6.69 -7.86
N LEU A 112 -4.39 7.57 -6.94
CA LEU A 112 -4.38 7.26 -5.51
C LEU A 112 -5.45 6.22 -5.17
N LEU A 113 -6.67 6.37 -5.72
CA LEU A 113 -7.74 5.39 -5.56
C LEU A 113 -7.36 4.02 -6.17
N ALA A 114 -6.69 4.02 -7.32
CA ALA A 114 -6.12 2.82 -7.92
C ALA A 114 -5.10 2.17 -6.99
N ALA A 115 -4.20 2.93 -6.40
CA ALA A 115 -3.20 2.39 -5.48
C ALA A 115 -3.82 1.78 -4.21
N VAL A 116 -4.88 2.38 -3.67
CA VAL A 116 -5.68 1.79 -2.58
C VAL A 116 -6.33 0.48 -3.04
N PHE A 117 -6.90 0.45 -4.24
CA PHE A 117 -7.49 -0.77 -4.79
C PHE A 117 -6.44 -1.88 -4.97
N GLU A 118 -5.25 -1.57 -5.50
CA GLU A 118 -4.18 -2.56 -5.66
C GLU A 118 -3.76 -3.22 -4.34
N GLU A 119 -3.84 -2.48 -3.22
CA GLU A 119 -3.41 -2.97 -1.90
C GLU A 119 -4.50 -3.78 -1.18
N HIS A 120 -5.78 -3.42 -1.38
CA HIS A 120 -6.88 -3.97 -0.58
C HIS A 120 -7.87 -4.84 -1.36
N ALA A 121 -7.83 -4.84 -2.69
CA ALA A 121 -8.77 -5.63 -3.49
C ALA A 121 -8.25 -7.06 -3.74
N PRO A 122 -9.15 -8.05 -3.92
CA PRO A 122 -8.73 -9.41 -4.23
C PRO A 122 -8.28 -9.60 -5.68
N LEU A 123 -8.64 -8.70 -6.60
CA LEU A 123 -8.39 -8.88 -8.03
C LEU A 123 -6.90 -9.02 -8.38
N PRO A 124 -5.97 -8.18 -7.88
CA PRO A 124 -4.53 -8.35 -8.12
C PRO A 124 -3.98 -9.71 -7.66
N VAL A 125 -4.52 -10.25 -6.56
CA VAL A 125 -4.14 -11.58 -6.06
C VAL A 125 -4.60 -12.67 -7.04
N VAL A 126 -5.83 -12.57 -7.54
CA VAL A 126 -6.38 -13.49 -8.54
C VAL A 126 -5.60 -13.43 -9.86
N GLU A 127 -5.28 -12.22 -10.33
CA GLU A 127 -4.44 -12.01 -11.52
C GLU A 127 -3.09 -12.72 -11.35
N HIS A 128 -2.41 -12.48 -10.23
CA HIS A 128 -1.12 -13.10 -9.94
C HIS A 128 -1.19 -14.64 -9.86
N LEU A 129 -2.25 -15.19 -9.27
CA LEU A 129 -2.45 -16.64 -9.19
C LEU A 129 -2.65 -17.27 -10.58
N LEU A 130 -3.48 -16.65 -11.44
CA LEU A 130 -3.70 -17.11 -12.81
C LEU A 130 -2.40 -17.10 -13.64
N GLU A 131 -1.55 -16.08 -13.45
CA GLU A 131 -0.26 -15.97 -14.12
C GLU A 131 0.76 -17.00 -13.63
N THR A 132 0.81 -17.26 -12.32
CA THR A 132 1.86 -18.09 -11.71
C THR A 132 1.57 -19.59 -11.74
N ASP A 133 0.30 -20.00 -11.76
CA ASP A 133 -0.07 -21.43 -11.78
C ASP A 133 -1.14 -21.76 -12.84
N PRO A 134 -0.86 -21.51 -14.14
CA PRO A 134 -1.84 -21.71 -15.20
C PRO A 134 -2.33 -23.16 -15.32
N LYS A 135 -1.54 -24.14 -14.88
CA LYS A 135 -1.92 -25.56 -14.88
C LYS A 135 -3.03 -25.84 -13.87
N ARG A 136 -2.94 -25.28 -12.66
CA ARG A 136 -4.01 -25.39 -11.66
C ARG A 136 -5.34 -24.85 -12.18
N PHE A 137 -5.29 -23.78 -12.95
CA PHE A 137 -6.47 -23.15 -13.56
C PHE A 137 -6.93 -23.81 -14.86
N SER A 138 -6.30 -24.90 -15.31
CA SER A 138 -6.83 -25.71 -16.43
C SER A 138 -8.01 -26.57 -16.00
N ASP A 139 -8.06 -26.96 -14.73
CA ASP A 139 -9.21 -27.64 -14.11
C ASP A 139 -10.21 -26.60 -13.59
N PHE A 140 -11.47 -26.74 -14.00
CA PHE A 140 -12.52 -25.79 -13.65
C PHE A 140 -12.81 -25.74 -12.15
N GLU A 141 -13.04 -26.88 -11.50
CA GLU A 141 -13.44 -26.93 -10.09
C GLU A 141 -12.30 -26.46 -9.17
N ILE A 142 -11.06 -26.85 -9.48
CA ILE A 142 -9.87 -26.40 -8.76
C ILE A 142 -9.64 -24.90 -8.99
N GLY A 143 -9.82 -24.42 -10.22
CA GLY A 143 -9.68 -23.01 -10.58
C GLY A 143 -10.70 -22.13 -9.86
N VAL A 144 -11.99 -22.47 -9.93
CA VAL A 144 -13.08 -21.76 -9.22
C VAL A 144 -12.77 -21.69 -7.73
N ARG A 145 -12.40 -22.82 -7.11
CA ARG A 145 -12.05 -22.87 -5.69
C ARG A 145 -10.86 -21.97 -5.37
N GLY A 146 -9.83 -21.98 -6.22
CA GLY A 146 -8.66 -21.11 -6.08
C GLY A 146 -9.02 -19.63 -6.10
N ILE A 147 -9.88 -19.21 -7.03
CA ILE A 147 -10.36 -17.81 -7.11
C ILE A 147 -11.14 -17.45 -5.84
N TYR A 148 -12.10 -18.27 -5.43
CA TYR A 148 -12.89 -17.98 -4.23
C TYR A 148 -12.02 -17.95 -2.97
N THR A 149 -11.07 -18.87 -2.80
CA THR A 149 -10.13 -18.84 -1.69
C THR A 149 -9.32 -17.54 -1.68
N ALA A 150 -8.76 -17.12 -2.81
CA ALA A 150 -8.01 -15.86 -2.89
C ALA A 150 -8.87 -14.65 -2.53
N VAL A 151 -10.13 -14.63 -3.00
CA VAL A 151 -11.09 -13.57 -2.66
C VAL A 151 -11.38 -13.57 -1.16
N PHE A 152 -11.73 -14.73 -0.58
CA PHE A 152 -12.09 -14.85 0.83
C PHE A 152 -10.90 -14.54 1.75
N ASP A 153 -9.70 -15.01 1.45
CA ASP A 153 -8.51 -14.76 2.25
C ASP A 153 -8.16 -13.27 2.26
N THR A 154 -8.27 -12.59 1.10
CA THR A 154 -7.98 -11.15 1.00
C THR A 154 -8.96 -10.32 1.83
N VAL A 155 -10.25 -10.68 1.83
CA VAL A 155 -11.28 -9.91 2.55
C VAL A 155 -11.44 -10.34 4.01
N ALA A 156 -10.92 -11.51 4.40
CA ALA A 156 -11.02 -11.98 5.79
C ALA A 156 -10.22 -11.11 6.76
N ASP A 157 -9.11 -10.54 6.31
CA ASP A 157 -8.19 -9.75 7.14
C ASP A 157 -8.67 -8.30 7.35
N ASP A 158 -9.23 -7.65 6.32
CA ASP A 158 -9.79 -6.30 6.41
C ASP A 158 -10.85 -6.06 5.31
N THR A 159 -12.12 -5.96 5.72
CA THR A 159 -13.25 -5.68 4.81
C THR A 159 -13.60 -4.20 4.72
N ALA A 160 -13.05 -3.33 5.57
CA ALA A 160 -13.60 -2.00 5.78
C ALA A 160 -13.47 -1.14 4.51
N VAL A 161 -12.30 -1.15 3.89
CA VAL A 161 -12.03 -0.39 2.66
C VAL A 161 -12.91 -0.89 1.52
N LEU A 162 -12.95 -2.20 1.31
CA LEU A 162 -13.73 -2.81 0.24
C LEU A 162 -15.23 -2.60 0.44
N GLY A 163 -15.71 -2.71 1.68
CA GLY A 163 -17.09 -2.42 2.07
C GLY A 163 -17.47 -0.97 1.77
N ALA A 164 -16.59 -0.01 2.08
CA ALA A 164 -16.81 1.40 1.76
C ALA A 164 -16.82 1.68 0.24
N LEU A 165 -15.94 1.02 -0.52
CA LEU A 165 -15.96 1.08 -1.99
C LEU A 165 -17.30 0.56 -2.55
N PHE A 166 -17.76 -0.62 -2.09
CA PHE A 166 -19.04 -1.18 -2.53
C PHE A 166 -20.24 -0.33 -2.11
N ALA A 167 -20.24 0.20 -0.89
CA ALA A 167 -21.28 1.09 -0.41
C ALA A 167 -21.42 2.32 -1.32
N GLU A 168 -20.30 2.94 -1.73
CA GLU A 168 -20.34 4.07 -2.66
C GLU A 168 -20.88 3.67 -4.04
N ILE A 169 -20.38 2.56 -4.62
CA ILE A 169 -20.79 2.06 -5.94
C ILE A 169 -22.31 1.81 -5.98
N LEU A 170 -22.86 1.20 -4.94
CA LEU A 170 -24.28 0.87 -4.87
C LEU A 170 -25.16 2.09 -4.55
N ALA A 171 -24.68 3.00 -3.70
CA ALA A 171 -25.45 4.18 -3.30
C ALA A 171 -25.42 5.31 -4.33
N LYS A 172 -24.35 5.43 -5.12
CA LYS A 172 -24.13 6.52 -6.07
C LYS A 172 -23.71 5.99 -7.45
N PRO A 173 -24.68 5.60 -8.30
CA PRO A 173 -24.42 5.05 -9.64
C PRO A 173 -23.67 6.00 -10.58
N ASP A 174 -23.76 7.31 -10.35
CA ASP A 174 -23.02 8.33 -11.12
C ASP A 174 -21.83 8.91 -10.34
N GLY A 175 -21.54 8.34 -9.16
CA GLY A 175 -20.46 8.78 -8.29
C GLY A 175 -19.07 8.35 -8.78
N ILE A 176 -18.04 8.97 -8.21
CA ILE A 176 -16.64 8.74 -8.58
C ILE A 176 -16.23 7.28 -8.35
N GLY A 177 -16.73 6.64 -7.28
CA GLY A 177 -16.47 5.22 -7.03
C GLY A 177 -16.98 4.33 -8.17
N MET A 178 -18.19 4.59 -8.68
CA MET A 178 -18.74 3.85 -9.81
C MET A 178 -18.02 4.16 -11.13
N GLN A 179 -17.65 5.42 -11.38
CA GLN A 179 -16.86 5.80 -12.55
C GLN A 179 -15.51 5.07 -12.56
N PHE A 180 -14.78 5.13 -11.44
CA PHE A 180 -13.53 4.39 -11.26
C PHE A 180 -13.72 2.88 -11.47
N PHE A 181 -14.75 2.29 -10.87
CA PHE A 181 -15.06 0.87 -11.04
C PHE A 181 -15.28 0.52 -12.51
N ARG A 182 -16.12 1.28 -13.21
CA ARG A 182 -16.45 1.07 -14.63
C ARG A 182 -15.24 1.21 -15.54
N ASP A 183 -14.41 2.23 -15.31
CA ASP A 183 -13.35 2.61 -16.25
C ASP A 183 -12.04 1.87 -15.98
N ARG A 184 -11.80 1.40 -14.75
CA ARG A 184 -10.52 0.81 -14.34
C ARG A 184 -10.62 -0.62 -13.86
N ILE A 185 -11.70 -0.99 -13.16
CA ILE A 185 -11.80 -2.30 -12.48
C ILE A 185 -12.57 -3.31 -13.33
N LEU A 186 -13.74 -2.95 -13.83
CA LEU A 186 -14.58 -3.85 -14.62
C LEU A 186 -13.87 -4.43 -15.85
N PRO A 187 -13.10 -3.64 -16.65
CA PRO A 187 -12.34 -4.18 -17.77
C PRO A 187 -11.30 -5.22 -17.34
N ARG A 188 -10.63 -5.01 -16.20
CA ARG A 188 -9.67 -5.99 -15.65
C ARG A 188 -10.36 -7.27 -15.22
N ILE A 189 -11.48 -7.18 -14.50
CA ILE A 189 -12.28 -8.35 -14.12
C ILE A 189 -12.68 -9.16 -15.36
N THR A 190 -13.16 -8.48 -16.42
CA THR A 190 -13.56 -9.16 -17.65
C THR A 190 -12.37 -9.78 -18.39
N ALA A 191 -11.22 -9.11 -18.43
CA ALA A 191 -10.02 -9.65 -19.08
C ALA A 191 -9.46 -10.87 -18.33
N THR A 192 -9.45 -10.80 -17.00
CA THR A 192 -8.88 -11.84 -16.14
C THR A 192 -9.84 -13.01 -15.95
N ILE A 193 -10.97 -12.77 -15.27
CA ILE A 193 -11.93 -13.84 -14.93
C ILE A 193 -12.72 -14.24 -16.17
N GLY A 194 -13.17 -13.26 -16.96
CA GLY A 194 -13.93 -13.54 -18.19
C GLY A 194 -13.09 -14.27 -19.23
N GLY A 195 -11.82 -13.87 -19.42
CA GLY A 195 -10.89 -14.56 -20.32
C GLY A 195 -10.63 -16.01 -19.88
N TRP A 196 -10.40 -16.23 -18.58
CA TRP A 196 -10.24 -17.58 -18.05
C TRP A 196 -11.49 -18.44 -18.22
N LEU A 197 -12.68 -17.92 -17.86
CA LEU A 197 -13.95 -18.63 -18.03
C LEU A 197 -14.23 -18.96 -19.49
N GLN A 198 -13.94 -18.04 -20.42
CA GLN A 198 -14.08 -18.31 -21.85
C GLN A 198 -13.17 -19.47 -22.29
N GLY A 199 -11.93 -19.53 -21.81
CA GLY A 199 -11.03 -20.65 -22.08
C GLY A 199 -11.56 -21.99 -21.55
N GLN A 200 -12.26 -21.99 -20.40
CA GLN A 200 -12.90 -23.19 -19.85
C GLN A 200 -14.11 -23.64 -20.69
N ILE A 201 -14.91 -22.69 -21.19
CA ILE A 201 -16.03 -22.96 -22.10
C ILE A 201 -15.52 -23.57 -23.40
N ASP A 202 -14.47 -22.99 -24.00
CA ASP A 202 -13.89 -23.47 -25.26
C ASP A 202 -13.27 -24.88 -25.11
N ALA A 203 -12.79 -25.22 -23.91
CA ALA A 203 -12.29 -26.55 -23.56
C ALA A 203 -13.39 -27.58 -23.24
N GLY A 204 -14.66 -27.17 -23.16
CA GLY A 204 -15.79 -28.05 -22.86
C GLY A 204 -15.92 -28.44 -21.38
N HIS A 205 -15.40 -27.61 -20.47
CA HIS A 205 -15.44 -27.87 -19.02
C HIS A 205 -16.70 -27.29 -18.32
N CYS A 206 -17.68 -26.80 -19.08
CA CYS A 206 -18.97 -26.28 -18.59
C CYS A 206 -20.15 -27.21 -18.88
#